data_AF-A0A3D5QZ10-F1
#
_entry.id   AF-A0A3D5QZ10-F1
#
_cell.length_a   1.000
_cell.length_b   1.000
_cell.length_c   1.000
_cell.angle_alpha   90.00
_cell.angle_beta   90.00
_cell.angle_gamma   90.00
#
_symmetry.space_group_name_H-M   'P 1'
#
loop_
_entity.id
_entity.type
_entity.pdbx_description
1 polymer ?
#
loop_
_entity_poly.entity_id
_entity_poly.type
_entity_poly.pdbx_seq_one_letter_code
_entity_poly.pdbx_strand_id
1 'polypeptide(L)'
;YEVVNSRDIRTVIGDQKIAAWEWLADDGALVRKVGRALHADYALVSQRSFTIHLQFDTRFINLTTGREFSASGYVPPAMFRFMTDDQKKQAGAEVIKIQFRQIFHDAKNDLIRTAIRKGRLAAKEPAAMSEPALPPVKLQPEQESQKEAARPQKTAADGHLSEKQLTFEKELEQALAAGDDKTDKSRLVVYDFDAAERMKVVGLILAEALREEFHKLGGFVLVNRENILKIMDEYKLQQTSLVDEKQAVKVGKWLAANEAVTGHLAMLGKTSILQVKRVDIKTLGTLALGSLKCPAGREDELLDQMRELARQLTQTK
;
A
#
# COMPACT_ATOMS: atom_id res chain seq x y z
N TYR A 1 1.65 5.87 -7.55
CA TYR A 1 2.64 6.06 -8.63
C TYR A 1 1.94 6.74 -9.78
N GLU A 2 2.68 7.43 -10.65
CA GLU A 2 2.14 8.00 -11.89
C GLU A 2 2.42 7.03 -13.04
N VAL A 3 1.57 7.04 -14.08
CA VAL A 3 1.72 6.23 -15.29
C VAL A 3 1.79 7.18 -16.47
N VAL A 4 2.88 7.11 -17.23
CA VAL A 4 3.10 7.99 -18.39
C VAL A 4 2.00 7.78 -19.43
N ASN A 5 1.48 8.86 -20.00
CA ASN A 5 0.32 8.76 -20.88
C ASN A 5 0.69 8.19 -22.25
N SER A 6 -0.22 7.43 -22.86
CA SER A 6 -0.09 6.97 -24.26
C SER A 6 -0.10 8.11 -25.29
N ARG A 7 -0.27 9.37 -24.87
CA ARG A 7 0.02 10.58 -25.65
C ARG A 7 1.51 10.92 -25.59
N ASP A 8 2.09 11.02 -24.41
CA ASP A 8 3.49 11.40 -24.19
C ASP A 8 4.45 10.38 -24.81
N ILE A 9 4.13 9.09 -24.69
CA ILE A 9 4.84 8.01 -25.38
C ILE A 9 4.85 8.24 -26.89
N ARG A 10 3.73 8.69 -27.49
CA ARG A 10 3.65 9.05 -28.91
C ARG A 10 4.46 10.30 -29.25
N THR A 11 4.51 11.30 -28.38
CA THR A 11 5.38 12.48 -28.55
C THR A 11 6.87 12.09 -28.65
N VAL A 12 7.30 11.04 -27.95
CA VAL A 12 8.71 10.58 -27.93
C VAL A 12 9.06 9.62 -29.07
N ILE A 13 8.12 8.84 -29.60
CA ILE A 13 8.35 7.94 -30.77
C ILE A 13 7.95 8.59 -32.11
N GLY A 14 7.20 9.68 -32.09
CA GLY A 14 6.63 10.32 -33.29
C GLY A 14 5.64 9.40 -34.01
N ASP A 15 5.61 9.48 -35.35
CA ASP A 15 4.76 8.65 -36.21
C ASP A 15 5.27 7.20 -36.39
N GLN A 16 6.29 6.77 -35.64
CA GLN A 16 6.86 5.43 -35.76
C GLN A 16 5.89 4.36 -35.25
N LYS A 17 5.45 3.48 -36.16
CA LYS A 17 4.61 2.30 -35.84
C LYS A 17 5.46 1.15 -35.30
N ILE A 18 5.88 1.27 -34.05
CA ILE A 18 6.64 0.25 -33.31
C ILE A 18 5.72 -0.93 -32.96
N ALA A 19 6.09 -2.13 -33.36
CA ALA A 19 5.41 -3.38 -33.03
C ALA A 19 5.67 -3.79 -31.58
N ALA A 20 4.73 -4.53 -30.97
CA ALA A 20 4.77 -4.87 -29.54
C ALA A 20 6.04 -5.63 -29.10
N TRP A 21 6.67 -6.39 -30.00
CA TRP A 21 7.90 -7.14 -29.71
C TRP A 21 9.17 -6.27 -29.79
N GLU A 22 9.19 -5.22 -30.60
CA GLU A 22 10.36 -4.33 -30.79
C GLU A 22 10.69 -3.53 -29.51
N TRP A 23 9.69 -3.32 -28.64
CA TRP A 23 9.91 -2.75 -27.31
C TRP A 23 10.86 -3.61 -26.44
N LEU A 24 10.93 -4.92 -26.68
CA LEU A 24 11.71 -5.88 -25.88
C LEU A 24 12.86 -6.55 -26.65
N ALA A 25 12.99 -6.25 -27.95
CA ALA A 25 14.23 -6.48 -28.70
C ALA A 25 15.42 -5.75 -28.07
N ASP A 26 16.63 -6.22 -28.37
CA ASP A 26 17.91 -5.64 -27.91
C ASP A 26 17.96 -5.35 -26.41
N ASP A 27 17.55 -6.35 -25.60
CA ASP A 27 17.34 -6.25 -24.15
C ASP A 27 16.51 -5.02 -23.70
N GLY A 28 15.44 -4.75 -24.45
CA GLY A 28 14.57 -3.61 -24.19
C GLY A 28 15.26 -2.26 -24.35
N ALA A 29 16.30 -2.16 -25.18
CA ALA A 29 17.00 -0.89 -25.46
C ALA A 29 16.00 0.23 -25.84
N LEU A 30 14.93 -0.10 -26.56
CA LEU A 30 13.86 0.83 -26.93
C LEU A 30 13.05 1.31 -25.71
N VAL A 31 12.64 0.40 -24.82
CA VAL A 31 12.02 0.74 -23.52
C VAL A 31 12.96 1.60 -22.68
N ARG A 32 14.24 1.23 -22.57
CA ARG A 32 15.26 1.97 -21.83
C ARG A 32 15.54 3.34 -22.45
N LYS A 33 15.37 3.53 -23.76
CA LYS A 33 15.49 4.82 -24.47
C LYS A 33 14.27 5.71 -24.22
N VAL A 34 13.07 5.22 -24.57
CA VAL A 34 11.81 5.97 -24.51
C VAL A 34 11.47 6.34 -23.06
N GLY A 35 11.61 5.41 -22.12
CA GLY A 35 11.34 5.67 -20.70
C GLY A 35 12.23 6.76 -20.10
N ARG A 36 13.52 6.82 -20.47
CA ARG A 36 14.43 7.90 -20.02
C ARG A 36 14.08 9.25 -20.62
N ALA A 37 13.68 9.29 -21.90
CA ALA A 37 13.21 10.52 -22.55
C ALA A 37 11.88 11.05 -21.96
N LEU A 38 11.07 10.16 -21.37
CA LEU A 38 9.84 10.49 -20.65
C LEU A 38 10.08 10.82 -19.15
N HIS A 39 11.35 10.89 -18.71
CA HIS A 39 11.74 11.04 -17.29
C HIS A 39 11.12 10.01 -16.33
N ALA A 40 10.70 8.85 -16.83
CA ALA A 40 10.13 7.78 -16.03
C ALA A 40 11.20 7.12 -15.15
N ASP A 41 10.87 6.82 -13.90
CA ASP A 41 11.78 6.14 -12.97
C ASP A 41 11.92 4.64 -13.29
N TYR A 42 10.83 4.02 -13.74
CA TYR A 42 10.73 2.59 -14.05
C TYR A 42 9.92 2.32 -15.31
N ALA A 43 10.20 1.20 -15.95
CA ALA A 43 9.34 0.58 -16.95
C ALA A 43 8.85 -0.79 -16.44
N LEU A 44 7.56 -1.08 -16.63
CA LEU A 44 6.96 -2.40 -16.41
C LEU A 44 6.54 -2.96 -17.77
N VAL A 45 7.03 -4.15 -18.12
CA VAL A 45 6.87 -4.72 -19.45
C VAL A 45 6.64 -6.23 -19.38
N SER A 46 5.68 -6.74 -20.15
CA SER A 46 5.32 -8.16 -20.16
C SER A 46 5.39 -8.73 -21.57
N GLN A 47 6.03 -9.89 -21.72
CA GLN A 47 6.06 -10.67 -22.96
C GLN A 47 5.42 -12.04 -22.74
N ARG A 48 4.83 -12.62 -23.79
CA ARG A 48 4.41 -14.02 -23.78
C ARG A 48 5.65 -14.91 -23.97
N SER A 49 5.88 -15.81 -23.04
CA SER A 49 6.87 -16.87 -23.20
C SER A 49 6.27 -18.03 -24.00
N PHE A 50 7.12 -18.76 -24.73
CA PHE A 50 6.72 -19.95 -25.48
C PHE A 50 7.26 -21.26 -24.87
N THR A 51 8.03 -21.16 -23.77
CA THR A 51 8.63 -22.28 -23.03
C THR A 51 7.58 -23.24 -22.46
N ILE A 52 6.48 -22.70 -21.93
CA ILE A 52 5.28 -23.46 -21.52
C ILE A 52 4.01 -22.69 -21.90
N HIS A 53 2.92 -23.42 -22.04
CA HIS A 53 1.65 -22.90 -22.55
C HIS A 53 1.08 -21.79 -21.63
N LEU A 54 0.82 -20.62 -22.20
CA LEU A 54 0.28 -19.43 -21.53
C LEU A 54 1.14 -18.89 -20.36
N GLN A 55 2.47 -19.02 -20.47
CA GLN A 55 3.41 -18.26 -19.65
C GLN A 55 3.57 -16.82 -20.16
N PHE A 56 3.64 -15.88 -19.21
CA PHE A 56 4.01 -14.49 -19.42
C PHE A 56 5.18 -14.12 -18.51
N ASP A 57 6.25 -13.60 -19.10
CA ASP A 57 7.42 -13.09 -18.38
C ASP A 57 7.26 -11.59 -18.23
N THR A 58 7.25 -11.09 -17.00
CA THR A 58 7.13 -9.65 -16.71
C THR A 58 8.41 -9.15 -16.09
N ARG A 59 8.95 -8.06 -16.66
CA ARG A 59 10.16 -7.36 -16.21
C ARG A 59 9.80 -5.99 -15.68
N PHE A 60 10.44 -5.59 -14.59
CA PHE A 60 10.34 -4.27 -13.99
C PHE A 60 11.74 -3.68 -13.89
N ILE A 61 11.97 -2.62 -14.64
CA ILE A 61 13.30 -2.09 -14.98
C ILE A 61 13.44 -0.69 -14.39
N ASN A 62 14.42 -0.47 -13.51
CA ASN A 62 14.79 0.87 -13.07
C ASN A 62 15.53 1.59 -14.20
N LEU A 63 14.92 2.64 -14.74
CA LEU A 63 15.41 3.36 -15.92
C LEU A 63 16.63 4.26 -15.61
N THR A 64 16.95 4.48 -14.32
CA THR A 64 18.17 5.21 -13.91
C THR A 64 19.32 4.29 -13.54
N THR A 65 19.06 3.18 -12.83
CA THR A 65 20.12 2.28 -12.32
C THR A 65 20.37 1.07 -13.21
N GLY A 66 19.50 0.81 -14.19
CA GLY A 66 19.53 -0.37 -15.06
C GLY A 66 19.06 -1.66 -14.39
N ARG A 67 18.88 -1.68 -13.06
CA ARG A 67 18.49 -2.86 -12.28
C ARG A 67 17.13 -3.37 -12.72
N GLU A 68 16.98 -4.69 -12.68
CA GLU A 68 15.86 -5.41 -13.25
C GLU A 68 15.32 -6.44 -12.26
N PHE A 69 14.00 -6.54 -12.18
CA PHE A 69 13.27 -7.48 -11.34
C PHE A 69 12.26 -8.21 -12.23
N SER A 70 12.24 -9.53 -12.20
CA SER A 70 11.46 -10.34 -13.14
C SER A 70 10.76 -11.50 -12.46
N ALA A 71 9.50 -11.73 -12.81
CA ALA A 71 8.78 -12.95 -12.45
C ALA A 71 7.99 -13.49 -13.64
N SER A 72 7.77 -14.80 -13.66
CA SER A 72 7.03 -15.51 -14.71
C SER A 72 5.70 -16.01 -14.16
N GLY A 73 4.60 -15.66 -14.83
CA GLY A 73 3.26 -16.10 -14.48
C GLY A 73 2.71 -17.07 -15.53
N TYR A 74 2.23 -18.23 -15.10
CA TYR A 74 1.50 -19.17 -15.96
C TYR A 74 0.38 -19.88 -15.18
N VAL A 75 -0.68 -20.29 -15.87
CA VAL A 75 -1.69 -21.20 -15.31
C VAL A 75 -1.34 -22.62 -15.77
N PRO A 76 -1.16 -23.61 -14.86
CA PRO A 76 -0.78 -24.97 -15.24
C PRO A 76 -1.75 -25.63 -16.24
N PRO A 77 -1.26 -26.26 -17.32
CA PRO A 77 -2.11 -26.92 -18.33
C PRO A 77 -3.09 -27.97 -17.78
N ALA A 78 -2.75 -28.61 -16.65
CA ALA A 78 -3.63 -29.55 -15.96
C ALA A 78 -4.90 -28.89 -15.38
N MET A 79 -4.81 -27.63 -14.93
CA MET A 79 -5.97 -26.86 -14.45
C MET A 79 -6.86 -26.39 -15.61
N PHE A 80 -6.26 -25.91 -16.71
CA PHE A 80 -6.98 -25.41 -17.89
C PHE A 80 -8.03 -26.39 -18.44
N ARG A 81 -7.77 -27.69 -18.34
CA ARG A 81 -8.58 -28.74 -18.98
C ARG A 81 -9.96 -28.95 -18.35
N PHE A 82 -10.19 -28.42 -17.15
CA PHE A 82 -11.44 -28.59 -16.39
C PHE A 82 -12.12 -27.25 -16.03
N MET A 83 -11.60 -26.12 -16.54
CA MET A 83 -12.10 -24.78 -16.26
C MET A 83 -13.08 -24.26 -17.32
N THR A 84 -14.10 -23.51 -16.89
CA THR A 84 -14.91 -22.64 -17.76
C THR A 84 -14.10 -21.41 -18.20
N ASP A 85 -14.55 -20.68 -19.21
CA ASP A 85 -13.80 -19.52 -19.71
C ASP A 85 -13.71 -18.36 -18.70
N ASP A 86 -14.73 -18.16 -17.87
CA ASP A 86 -14.66 -17.23 -16.73
C ASP A 86 -13.65 -17.68 -15.67
N GLN A 87 -13.58 -18.99 -15.37
CA GLN A 87 -12.57 -19.53 -14.45
C GLN A 87 -11.15 -19.35 -15.02
N LYS A 88 -10.94 -19.54 -16.33
CA LYS A 88 -9.65 -19.26 -17.00
C LYS A 88 -9.27 -17.78 -16.90
N LYS A 89 -10.23 -16.88 -17.11
CA LYS A 89 -10.07 -15.43 -17.01
C LYS A 89 -9.72 -14.99 -15.58
N GLN A 90 -10.39 -15.56 -14.58
CA GLN A 90 -10.11 -15.30 -13.17
C GLN A 90 -8.75 -15.88 -12.73
N ALA A 91 -8.41 -17.10 -13.14
CA ALA A 91 -7.10 -17.71 -12.90
C ALA A 91 -5.95 -16.87 -13.49
N GLY A 92 -6.12 -16.37 -14.72
CA GLY A 92 -5.17 -15.43 -15.33
C GLY A 92 -5.02 -14.13 -14.53
N ALA A 93 -6.11 -13.56 -14.01
CA ALA A 93 -6.07 -12.37 -13.17
C ALA A 93 -5.36 -12.60 -11.83
N GLU A 94 -5.54 -13.76 -11.18
CA GLU A 94 -4.80 -14.10 -9.95
C GLU A 94 -3.32 -14.37 -10.21
N VAL A 95 -2.96 -15.04 -11.33
CA VAL A 95 -1.56 -15.20 -11.74
C VAL A 95 -0.86 -13.84 -11.93
N ILE A 96 -1.52 -12.89 -12.59
CA ILE A 96 -0.99 -11.51 -12.74
C ILE A 96 -0.81 -10.84 -11.36
N LYS A 97 -1.78 -10.96 -10.44
CA LYS A 97 -1.65 -10.42 -9.08
C LYS A 97 -0.48 -11.04 -8.31
N ILE A 98 -0.27 -12.35 -8.40
CA ILE A 98 0.85 -13.05 -7.73
C ILE A 98 2.19 -12.60 -8.33
N GLN A 99 2.30 -12.60 -9.66
CA GLN A 99 3.48 -12.15 -10.40
C GLN A 99 3.86 -10.69 -10.04
N PHE A 100 2.88 -9.80 -9.96
CA PHE A 100 3.11 -8.40 -9.58
C PHE A 100 3.51 -8.27 -8.11
N ARG A 101 2.88 -9.02 -7.18
CA ARG A 101 3.27 -9.04 -5.76
C ARG A 101 4.74 -9.44 -5.57
N GLN A 102 5.20 -10.48 -6.29
CA GLN A 102 6.60 -10.89 -6.27
C GLN A 102 7.52 -9.78 -6.78
N ILE A 103 7.26 -9.25 -7.98
CA ILE A 103 8.08 -8.19 -8.58
C ILE A 103 8.19 -6.96 -7.68
N PHE A 104 7.09 -6.51 -7.06
CA PHE A 104 7.11 -5.36 -6.14
C PHE A 104 7.71 -5.68 -4.76
N HIS A 105 7.71 -6.95 -4.33
CA HIS A 105 8.45 -7.39 -3.14
C HIS A 105 9.97 -7.34 -3.40
N ASP A 106 10.43 -7.95 -4.49
CA ASP A 106 11.85 -8.01 -4.86
C ASP A 106 12.41 -6.61 -5.15
N ALA A 107 11.63 -5.75 -5.83
CA ALA A 107 11.97 -4.37 -6.13
C ALA A 107 11.86 -3.39 -4.94
N LYS A 108 11.28 -3.80 -3.79
CA LYS A 108 10.96 -2.93 -2.63
C LYS A 108 12.13 -2.02 -2.23
N ASN A 109 13.32 -2.59 -2.12
CA ASN A 109 14.52 -1.87 -1.67
C ASN A 109 15.03 -0.86 -2.72
N ASP A 110 14.79 -1.10 -4.01
CA ASP A 110 15.19 -0.18 -5.09
C ASP A 110 14.19 0.96 -5.28
N LEU A 111 12.90 0.65 -5.10
CA LEU A 111 11.81 1.62 -5.04
C LEU A 111 12.01 2.64 -3.92
N ILE A 112 12.32 2.16 -2.70
CA ILE A 112 12.63 3.02 -1.54
C ILE A 112 13.85 3.92 -1.82
N ARG A 113 14.96 3.35 -2.34
CA ARG A 113 16.17 4.12 -2.71
C ARG A 113 15.86 5.20 -3.76
N THR A 114 15.01 4.89 -4.74
CA THR A 114 14.60 5.81 -5.80
C THR A 114 13.74 6.95 -5.26
N ALA A 115 12.80 6.65 -4.36
CA ALA A 115 11.98 7.65 -3.67
C ALA A 115 12.83 8.60 -2.81
N ILE A 116 13.75 8.06 -1.99
CA ILE A 116 14.68 8.86 -1.15
C ILE A 116 15.54 9.78 -2.03
N ARG A 117 16.02 9.28 -3.18
CA ARG A 117 16.80 10.07 -4.14
C ARG A 117 16.01 11.26 -4.68
N LYS A 118 14.75 11.06 -5.10
CA LYS A 118 13.89 12.16 -5.59
C LYS A 118 13.53 13.14 -4.48
N GLY A 119 13.24 12.66 -3.27
CA GLY A 119 13.03 13.51 -2.09
C GLY A 119 14.23 14.41 -1.77
N ARG A 120 15.46 13.88 -1.85
CA ARG A 120 16.69 14.66 -1.67
C ARG A 120 16.98 15.67 -2.79
N LEU A 121 16.44 15.46 -3.99
CA LEU A 121 16.54 16.42 -5.09
C LEU A 121 15.54 17.57 -4.91
N ALA A 122 14.28 17.25 -4.63
CA ALA A 122 13.25 18.26 -4.33
C ALA A 122 13.60 19.12 -3.09
N ALA A 123 14.23 18.53 -2.07
CA ALA A 123 14.73 19.26 -0.90
C ALA A 123 15.96 20.15 -1.17
N LYS A 124 16.48 20.21 -2.41
CA LYS A 124 17.64 21.03 -2.80
C LYS A 124 17.27 22.27 -3.61
N GLU A 125 15.97 22.60 -3.74
CA GLU A 125 15.48 23.85 -4.34
C GLU A 125 14.90 24.79 -3.26
N PRO A 126 15.67 25.79 -2.78
CA PRO A 126 15.16 26.86 -1.94
C PRO A 126 15.30 28.25 -2.57
N ALA A 127 14.32 29.12 -2.31
CA ALA A 127 14.45 30.58 -2.47
C ALA A 127 15.12 31.19 -1.22
N ALA A 128 15.86 32.31 -1.26
CA ALA A 128 16.51 32.98 -2.40
C ALA A 128 17.61 33.97 -1.91
N MET A 129 18.60 34.22 -2.79
CA MET A 129 19.46 35.41 -2.98
C MET A 129 19.98 36.29 -1.81
N SER A 130 21.26 36.67 -1.92
CA SER A 130 21.71 38.07 -1.80
C SER A 130 22.80 38.36 -2.86
N GLU A 131 23.00 39.64 -3.22
CA GLU A 131 23.65 40.14 -4.45
C GLU A 131 24.90 41.03 -4.14
N PRO A 132 25.63 41.74 -5.05
CA PRO A 132 25.24 42.42 -6.32
C PRO A 132 26.16 42.08 -7.55
N ALA A 133 26.09 42.68 -8.76
CA ALA A 133 25.40 43.88 -9.26
C ALA A 133 24.94 43.79 -10.75
N LEU A 134 24.09 44.75 -11.16
CA LEU A 134 23.34 44.91 -12.44
C LEU A 134 24.03 45.92 -13.41
N PRO A 135 23.44 46.43 -14.55
CA PRO A 135 22.14 46.22 -15.24
C PRO A 135 22.32 46.01 -16.80
N PRO A 136 21.37 46.28 -17.76
CA PRO A 136 19.97 46.76 -17.68
C PRO A 136 18.90 46.17 -18.66
N VAL A 137 17.63 46.66 -18.49
CA VAL A 137 16.52 46.82 -19.49
C VAL A 137 15.71 45.55 -19.89
N LYS A 138 14.38 45.54 -20.22
CA LYS A 138 13.09 46.27 -19.93
C LYS A 138 11.94 45.40 -20.55
N LEU A 139 10.61 45.47 -20.29
CA LEU A 139 9.72 45.90 -19.17
C LEU A 139 8.25 45.44 -19.46
N GLN A 140 7.60 44.73 -18.51
CA GLN A 140 6.17 44.89 -18.08
C GLN A 140 4.99 44.68 -19.11
N PRO A 141 3.69 44.78 -18.70
CA PRO A 141 3.01 43.87 -17.75
C PRO A 141 1.53 43.52 -18.15
N GLU A 142 0.85 42.63 -17.40
CA GLU A 142 -0.61 42.66 -17.04
C GLU A 142 -1.01 41.36 -16.31
N GLN A 143 -2.24 41.26 -15.78
CA GLN A 143 -2.66 41.51 -14.41
C GLN A 143 -3.85 40.57 -14.06
N GLU A 144 -3.98 40.23 -12.78
CA GLU A 144 -5.09 39.60 -12.01
C GLU A 144 -6.38 39.07 -12.68
N SER A 145 -6.79 37.86 -12.25
CA SER A 145 -8.13 37.67 -11.63
C SER A 145 -8.27 36.36 -10.86
N GLN A 146 -9.09 36.39 -9.80
CA GLN A 146 -9.49 35.23 -8.97
C GLN A 146 -10.88 34.72 -9.38
N LYS A 147 -11.22 33.46 -9.06
CA LYS A 147 -12.61 33.07 -8.76
C LYS A 147 -12.74 31.77 -7.97
N GLU A 148 -13.94 31.55 -7.44
CA GLU A 148 -14.19 30.78 -6.22
C GLU A 148 -15.12 29.55 -6.44
N ALA A 149 -15.11 28.67 -5.44
CA ALA A 149 -15.85 27.43 -5.19
C ALA A 149 -17.14 27.10 -5.99
N ALA A 150 -17.31 25.80 -6.26
CA ALA A 150 -18.61 25.13 -6.30
C ALA A 150 -18.52 23.68 -5.76
N ARG A 151 -19.56 23.23 -5.02
CA ARG A 151 -19.65 21.89 -4.42
C ARG A 151 -21.11 21.42 -4.35
N PRO A 152 -21.50 20.28 -4.96
CA PRO A 152 -22.79 19.65 -4.70
C PRO A 152 -22.82 18.80 -3.41
N GLN A 153 -24.01 18.67 -2.83
CA GLN A 153 -24.33 17.81 -1.68
C GLN A 153 -24.95 16.50 -2.22
N LYS A 154 -24.64 15.31 -1.70
CA LYS A 154 -25.15 14.69 -0.45
C LYS A 154 -26.69 14.59 -0.38
N THR A 155 -27.19 13.35 -0.44
CA THR A 155 -28.55 12.94 -0.04
C THR A 155 -28.47 11.69 0.83
N ALA A 156 -29.45 11.53 1.71
CA ALA A 156 -29.79 10.32 2.47
C ALA A 156 -31.29 10.02 2.18
N ALA A 157 -32.00 8.99 2.67
CA ALA A 157 -31.74 7.96 3.68
C ALA A 157 -32.79 6.81 3.43
N ASP A 158 -32.78 5.61 4.01
CA ASP A 158 -31.83 4.85 4.86
C ASP A 158 -32.26 3.34 4.84
N GLY A 159 -31.86 2.54 5.83
CA GLY A 159 -32.85 1.67 6.48
C GLY A 159 -33.17 0.28 5.91
N HIS A 160 -32.17 -0.48 5.44
CA HIS A 160 -32.27 -1.95 5.43
C HIS A 160 -30.87 -2.58 5.60
N LEU A 161 -30.74 -3.57 6.48
CA LEU A 161 -29.60 -4.50 6.43
C LEU A 161 -29.74 -5.31 5.15
N SER A 162 -28.69 -5.32 4.32
CA SER A 162 -28.72 -6.07 3.06
C SER A 162 -28.65 -7.57 3.34
N GLU A 163 -29.22 -8.39 2.45
CA GLU A 163 -29.18 -9.86 2.58
C GLU A 163 -27.74 -10.39 2.68
N LYS A 164 -26.79 -9.67 2.06
CA LYS A 164 -25.34 -9.94 2.13
C LYS A 164 -24.76 -9.77 3.54
N GLN A 165 -25.30 -8.87 4.36
CA GLN A 165 -24.88 -8.71 5.76
C GLN A 165 -25.37 -9.89 6.61
N LEU A 166 -26.64 -10.30 6.47
CA LEU A 166 -27.15 -11.46 7.23
C LEU A 166 -26.48 -12.77 6.81
N THR A 167 -26.16 -12.97 5.52
CA THR A 167 -25.42 -14.16 5.08
C THR A 167 -23.97 -14.11 5.58
N PHE A 168 -23.31 -12.95 5.50
CA PHE A 168 -21.96 -12.78 6.04
C PHE A 168 -21.90 -13.02 7.55
N GLU A 169 -22.80 -12.43 8.33
CA GLU A 169 -22.87 -12.60 9.79
C GLU A 169 -23.09 -14.08 10.17
N LYS A 170 -23.87 -14.82 9.37
CA LYS A 170 -24.12 -16.26 9.58
C LYS A 170 -22.95 -17.16 9.15
N GLU A 171 -22.23 -16.82 8.09
CA GLU A 171 -20.97 -17.49 7.71
C GLU A 171 -19.86 -17.21 8.73
N LEU A 172 -19.82 -15.99 9.28
CA LEU A 172 -18.92 -15.60 10.37
C LEU A 172 -19.22 -16.39 11.65
N GLU A 173 -20.49 -16.50 12.07
CA GLU A 173 -20.89 -17.33 13.23
C GLU A 173 -20.47 -18.79 13.06
N GLN A 174 -20.61 -19.37 11.86
CA GLN A 174 -20.14 -20.73 11.58
C GLN A 174 -18.61 -20.85 11.61
N ALA A 175 -17.88 -19.86 11.09
CA ALA A 175 -16.42 -19.81 11.16
C ALA A 175 -15.89 -19.61 12.60
N LEU A 176 -16.69 -19.00 13.49
CA LEU A 176 -16.39 -18.87 14.92
C LEU A 176 -16.69 -20.17 15.67
N ALA A 177 -17.83 -20.81 15.40
CA ALA A 177 -18.23 -22.07 16.03
C ALA A 177 -17.32 -23.25 15.67
N ALA A 178 -16.67 -23.22 14.51
CA ALA A 178 -15.67 -24.20 14.09
C ALA A 178 -14.30 -24.06 14.82
N GLY A 179 -14.16 -23.10 15.74
CA GLY A 179 -12.90 -22.74 16.40
C GLY A 179 -12.83 -23.01 17.90
N ASP A 180 -13.72 -23.82 18.48
CA ASP A 180 -13.71 -24.13 19.92
C ASP A 180 -12.88 -25.39 20.26
N ASP A 181 -11.55 -25.22 20.29
CA ASP A 181 -10.64 -26.17 20.93
C ASP A 181 -9.73 -25.45 21.93
N LYS A 182 -10.33 -25.16 23.10
CA LYS A 182 -9.75 -24.69 24.37
C LYS A 182 -8.35 -24.06 24.31
N THR A 183 -8.28 -22.81 23.84
CA THR A 183 -7.21 -21.90 24.29
C THR A 183 -7.80 -20.58 24.77
N ASP A 184 -7.44 -20.16 25.98
CA ASP A 184 -7.90 -18.92 26.64
C ASP A 184 -7.17 -17.68 26.07
N LYS A 185 -7.15 -17.58 24.74
CA LYS A 185 -6.38 -16.60 23.97
C LYS A 185 -7.29 -15.56 23.37
N SER A 186 -7.12 -14.31 23.80
CA SER A 186 -7.89 -13.18 23.31
C SER A 186 -7.72 -13.00 21.78
N ARG A 187 -8.81 -12.80 21.05
CA ARG A 187 -8.79 -12.63 19.60
C ARG A 187 -8.48 -11.17 19.24
N LEU A 188 -7.32 -10.93 18.64
CA LEU A 188 -6.70 -9.63 18.48
C LEU A 188 -6.70 -9.20 17.00
N VAL A 189 -7.30 -8.05 16.71
CA VAL A 189 -7.14 -7.37 15.41
C VAL A 189 -6.08 -6.29 15.53
N VAL A 190 -5.09 -6.30 14.64
CA VAL A 190 -4.12 -5.20 14.49
C VAL A 190 -4.44 -4.47 13.20
N TYR A 191 -4.74 -3.18 13.28
CA TYR A 191 -4.98 -2.34 12.12
C TYR A 191 -3.69 -1.82 11.49
N ASP A 192 -3.75 -1.48 10.21
CA ASP A 192 -2.66 -0.76 9.56
C ASP A 192 -2.52 0.62 10.22
N PHE A 193 -1.29 1.04 10.56
CA PHE A 193 -1.11 2.28 11.30
C PHE A 193 -1.39 3.51 10.42
N ASP A 194 -2.11 4.46 10.99
CA ASP A 194 -2.36 5.75 10.37
C ASP A 194 -1.07 6.55 10.26
N ALA A 195 -0.92 7.28 9.15
CA ALA A 195 0.23 8.12 8.88
C ALA A 195 -0.11 9.11 7.76
N ALA A 196 0.54 10.28 7.78
CA ALA A 196 0.53 11.16 6.61
C ALA A 196 1.00 10.41 5.35
N GLU A 197 0.42 10.69 4.17
CA GLU A 197 0.57 9.86 2.95
C GLU A 197 2.03 9.48 2.63
N ARG A 198 2.99 10.40 2.84
CA ARG A 198 4.44 10.18 2.67
C ARG A 198 5.06 9.07 3.54
N MET A 199 4.42 8.71 4.66
CA MET A 199 4.83 7.67 5.62
C MET A 199 3.86 6.49 5.67
N LYS A 200 2.80 6.47 4.86
CA LYS A 200 1.76 5.42 4.86
C LYS A 200 2.32 4.01 4.65
N VAL A 201 3.32 3.88 3.78
CA VAL A 201 4.07 2.62 3.56
C VAL A 201 4.89 2.22 4.80
N VAL A 202 5.40 3.19 5.56
CA VAL A 202 6.13 2.96 6.81
C VAL A 202 5.15 2.49 7.91
N GLY A 203 4.01 3.16 8.05
CA GLY A 203 2.93 2.73 8.97
C GLY A 203 2.43 1.30 8.69
N LEU A 204 2.27 0.95 7.41
CA LEU A 204 1.96 -0.42 6.96
C LEU A 204 3.04 -1.44 7.37
N ILE A 205 4.32 -1.12 7.16
CA ILE A 205 5.44 -2.01 7.50
C ILE A 205 5.56 -2.20 9.03
N LEU A 206 5.40 -1.13 9.81
CA LEU A 206 5.46 -1.19 11.27
C LEU A 206 4.25 -1.95 11.87
N ALA A 207 3.05 -1.82 11.28
CA ALA A 207 1.89 -2.61 11.67
C ALA A 207 2.10 -4.11 11.42
N GLU A 208 2.71 -4.47 10.28
CA GLU A 208 3.01 -5.87 9.96
C GLU A 208 4.11 -6.45 10.87
N ALA A 209 5.16 -5.67 11.16
CA ALA A 209 6.19 -6.08 12.11
C ALA A 209 5.61 -6.27 13.53
N LEU A 210 4.65 -5.44 13.95
CA LEU A 210 3.96 -5.63 15.23
C LEU A 210 3.04 -6.87 15.23
N ARG A 211 2.37 -7.19 14.11
CA ARG A 211 1.64 -8.47 13.95
C ARG A 211 2.57 -9.66 14.11
N GLU A 212 3.75 -9.61 13.50
CA GLU A 212 4.77 -10.67 13.58
C GLU A 212 5.27 -10.86 15.04
N GLU A 213 5.53 -9.77 15.78
CA GLU A 213 5.95 -9.86 17.18
C GLU A 213 4.82 -10.33 18.11
N PHE A 214 3.56 -9.94 17.90
CA PHE A 214 2.44 -10.55 18.65
C PHE A 214 2.30 -12.05 18.34
N HIS A 215 2.52 -12.48 17.09
CA HIS A 215 2.51 -13.90 16.74
C HIS A 215 3.63 -14.69 17.46
N LYS A 216 4.85 -14.13 17.52
CA LYS A 216 6.01 -14.71 18.22
C LYS A 216 5.85 -14.75 19.75
N LEU A 217 5.20 -13.74 20.35
CA LEU A 217 4.93 -13.71 21.79
C LEU A 217 3.80 -14.67 22.18
N GLY A 218 2.87 -14.95 21.27
CA GLY A 218 1.69 -15.77 21.56
C GLY A 218 0.66 -15.02 22.42
N GLY A 219 -0.14 -15.76 23.19
CA GLY A 219 -1.23 -15.21 24.01
C GLY A 219 -2.49 -14.77 23.24
N PHE A 220 -2.38 -14.44 21.95
CA PHE A 220 -3.49 -13.98 21.12
C PHE A 220 -3.80 -14.91 19.94
N VAL A 221 -5.06 -14.87 19.48
CA VAL A 221 -5.46 -15.35 18.16
C VAL A 221 -5.53 -14.14 17.22
N LEU A 222 -4.57 -13.99 16.32
CA LEU A 222 -4.53 -12.85 15.40
C LEU A 222 -5.58 -12.98 14.29
N VAL A 223 -6.20 -11.85 13.92
CA VAL A 223 -7.10 -11.77 12.76
C VAL A 223 -6.28 -11.51 11.49
N ASN A 224 -6.34 -12.43 10.52
CA ASN A 224 -5.66 -12.32 9.23
C ASN A 224 -6.02 -11.02 8.49
N ARG A 225 -5.01 -10.34 7.94
CA ARG A 225 -5.15 -9.02 7.30
C ARG A 225 -6.11 -9.04 6.09
N GLU A 226 -6.19 -10.14 5.36
CA GLU A 226 -7.13 -10.34 4.25
C GLU A 226 -8.58 -10.25 4.71
N ASN A 227 -8.90 -10.76 5.91
CA ASN A 227 -10.25 -10.73 6.46
C ASN A 227 -10.61 -9.33 6.96
N ILE A 228 -9.64 -8.59 7.50
CA ILE A 228 -9.80 -7.15 7.78
C ILE A 228 -10.18 -6.41 6.49
N LEU A 229 -9.43 -6.62 5.41
CA LEU A 229 -9.65 -5.92 4.14
C LEU A 229 -11.01 -6.26 3.49
N LYS A 230 -11.47 -7.52 3.56
CA LYS A 230 -12.81 -7.92 3.08
C LYS A 230 -13.92 -7.14 3.79
N ILE A 231 -13.93 -7.15 5.12
CA ILE A 231 -14.88 -6.38 5.94
C ILE A 231 -14.86 -4.89 5.58
N MET A 232 -13.67 -4.32 5.37
CA MET A 232 -13.57 -2.91 5.02
C MET A 232 -14.15 -2.59 3.64
N ASP A 233 -13.98 -3.46 2.65
CA ASP A 233 -14.53 -3.28 1.30
C ASP A 233 -16.06 -3.48 1.28
N GLU A 234 -16.56 -4.53 1.93
CA GLU A 234 -17.98 -4.87 2.05
C GLU A 234 -18.80 -3.72 2.68
N TYR A 235 -18.29 -3.14 3.77
CA TYR A 235 -18.90 -1.99 4.47
C TYR A 235 -18.39 -0.63 3.95
N LYS A 236 -17.60 -0.62 2.87
CA LYS A 236 -17.07 0.57 2.16
C LYS A 236 -16.33 1.57 3.05
N LEU A 237 -15.61 1.07 4.05
CA LEU A 237 -14.82 1.87 4.99
C LEU A 237 -13.41 2.14 4.44
N GLN A 238 -12.96 3.39 4.53
CA GLN A 238 -11.59 3.76 4.16
C GLN A 238 -10.61 3.44 5.30
N GLN A 239 -9.40 2.98 4.97
CA GLN A 239 -8.37 2.69 5.97
C GLN A 239 -8.02 3.90 6.84
N THR A 240 -8.01 5.09 6.24
CA THR A 240 -7.83 6.40 6.89
C THR A 240 -8.99 6.80 7.82
N SER A 241 -10.06 6.02 7.93
CA SER A 241 -11.17 6.26 8.88
C SER A 241 -11.05 5.48 10.19
N LEU A 242 -10.05 4.59 10.34
CA LEU A 242 -9.86 3.77 11.54
C LEU A 242 -9.05 4.46 12.66
N VAL A 243 -8.70 5.73 12.49
CA VAL A 243 -8.09 6.57 13.54
C VAL A 243 -9.10 6.88 14.66
N ASP A 244 -10.40 6.91 14.35
CA ASP A 244 -11.48 6.96 15.34
C ASP A 244 -11.64 5.58 15.98
N GLU A 245 -11.34 5.49 17.28
CA GLU A 245 -11.48 4.29 18.11
C GLU A 245 -12.89 3.67 18.00
N LYS A 246 -13.93 4.47 17.75
CA LYS A 246 -15.30 3.97 17.57
C LYS A 246 -15.47 3.22 16.25
N GLN A 247 -14.78 3.61 15.17
CA GLN A 247 -14.78 2.86 13.90
C GLN A 247 -13.89 1.62 14.01
N ALA A 248 -12.71 1.74 14.60
CA ALA A 248 -11.83 0.61 14.86
C ALA A 248 -12.55 -0.49 15.68
N VAL A 249 -13.22 -0.12 16.76
CA VAL A 249 -14.02 -1.07 17.55
C VAL A 249 -15.22 -1.61 16.77
N LYS A 250 -15.90 -0.81 15.93
CA LYS A 250 -17.01 -1.29 15.11
C LYS A 250 -16.57 -2.36 14.12
N VAL A 251 -15.46 -2.14 13.42
CA VAL A 251 -14.84 -3.14 12.53
C VAL A 251 -14.34 -4.35 13.32
N GLY A 252 -13.80 -4.13 14.53
CA GLY A 252 -13.40 -5.20 15.44
C GLY A 252 -14.56 -6.13 15.83
N LYS A 253 -15.77 -5.59 16.01
CA LYS A 253 -16.99 -6.37 16.26
C LYS A 253 -17.40 -7.22 15.07
N TRP A 254 -17.37 -6.69 13.85
CA TRP A 254 -17.63 -7.48 12.62
C TRP A 254 -16.56 -8.52 12.33
N LEU A 255 -15.32 -8.28 12.77
CA LEU A 255 -14.25 -9.28 12.74
C LEU A 255 -14.34 -10.28 13.91
N ALA A 256 -15.27 -10.10 14.85
CA ALA A 256 -15.40 -10.83 16.11
C ALA A 256 -14.10 -10.93 16.91
N ALA A 257 -13.36 -9.83 16.98
CA ALA A 257 -12.20 -9.68 17.86
C ALA A 257 -12.64 -9.24 19.27
N ASN A 258 -11.88 -9.67 20.28
CA ASN A 258 -11.99 -9.21 21.67
C ASN A 258 -11.27 -7.87 21.85
N GLU A 259 -10.15 -7.70 21.17
CA GLU A 259 -9.25 -6.56 21.31
C GLU A 259 -8.80 -6.01 19.96
N ALA A 260 -8.59 -4.69 19.90
CA ALA A 260 -8.05 -3.99 18.74
C ALA A 260 -6.76 -3.26 19.07
N VAL A 261 -5.82 -3.25 18.12
CA VAL A 261 -4.61 -2.42 18.15
C VAL A 261 -4.69 -1.41 17.01
N THR A 262 -4.67 -0.13 17.36
CA THR A 262 -4.49 0.99 16.43
C THR A 262 -3.15 1.67 16.67
N GLY A 263 -2.63 2.35 15.65
CA GLY A 263 -1.40 3.14 15.78
C GLY A 263 -1.40 4.34 14.85
N HIS A 264 -0.61 5.35 15.21
CA HIS A 264 -0.45 6.60 14.48
C HIS A 264 1.04 6.97 14.43
N LEU A 265 1.54 7.24 13.22
CA LEU A 265 2.92 7.62 12.93
C LEU A 265 2.99 9.08 12.46
N ALA A 266 3.55 9.94 13.30
CA ALA A 266 3.65 11.39 13.09
C ALA A 266 5.11 11.85 13.02
N MET A 267 5.34 13.04 12.44
CA MET A 267 6.62 13.75 12.53
C MET A 267 6.46 15.01 13.36
N LEU A 268 7.32 15.19 14.36
CA LEU A 268 7.41 16.39 15.19
C LEU A 268 8.82 17.00 15.02
N GLY A 269 8.93 17.97 14.10
CA GLY A 269 10.21 18.60 13.76
C GLY A 269 11.20 17.59 13.15
N LYS A 270 12.25 17.24 13.91
CA LYS A 270 13.30 16.28 13.51
C LYS A 270 13.12 14.88 14.10
N THR A 271 11.98 14.61 14.75
CA THR A 271 11.70 13.33 15.41
C THR A 271 10.44 12.71 14.82
N SER A 272 10.51 11.45 14.41
CA SER A 272 9.34 10.66 14.03
C SER A 272 8.88 9.83 15.23
N ILE A 273 7.58 9.86 15.49
CA ILE A 273 6.93 9.33 16.69
C ILE A 273 5.87 8.34 16.26
N LEU A 274 6.02 7.09 16.67
CA LEU A 274 4.96 6.10 16.61
C LEU A 274 4.24 6.06 17.97
N GLN A 275 2.92 6.08 17.94
CA GLN A 275 2.05 5.81 19.09
C GLN A 275 1.18 4.60 18.75
N VAL A 276 1.05 3.64 19.66
CA VAL A 276 0.23 2.43 19.47
C VAL A 276 -0.60 2.18 20.74
N LYS A 277 -1.86 1.80 20.54
CA LYS A 277 -2.86 1.64 21.60
C LYS A 277 -3.60 0.31 21.43
N ARG A 278 -3.68 -0.49 22.50
CA ARG A 278 -4.51 -1.71 22.60
C ARG A 278 -5.81 -1.35 23.35
N VAL A 279 -6.96 -1.66 22.76
CA VAL A 279 -8.30 -1.43 23.34
C VAL A 279 -9.12 -2.71 23.42
N ASP A 280 -9.96 -2.80 24.43
CA ASP A 280 -11.01 -3.81 24.52
C ASP A 280 -12.25 -3.36 23.70
N ILE A 281 -12.72 -4.26 22.83
CA ILE A 281 -13.79 -3.99 21.85
C ILE A 281 -15.18 -3.94 22.50
N LYS A 282 -15.36 -4.53 23.69
CA LYS A 282 -16.66 -4.56 24.39
C LYS A 282 -16.90 -3.27 25.17
N THR A 283 -15.89 -2.80 25.89
CA THR A 283 -15.92 -1.71 26.87
C THR A 283 -15.44 -0.37 26.33
N LEU A 284 -14.73 -0.33 25.20
CA LEU A 284 -13.94 0.82 24.72
C LEU A 284 -12.76 1.19 25.65
N GLY A 285 -12.43 0.32 26.62
CA GLY A 285 -11.33 0.54 27.56
C GLY A 285 -9.97 0.50 26.88
N THR A 286 -9.05 1.37 27.32
CA THR A 286 -7.63 1.29 26.91
C THR A 286 -6.92 0.27 27.78
N LEU A 287 -6.49 -0.85 27.19
CA LEU A 287 -5.79 -1.92 27.90
C LEU A 287 -4.29 -1.62 28.04
N ALA A 288 -3.66 -1.13 26.96
CA ALA A 288 -2.26 -0.76 26.96
C ALA A 288 -1.95 0.36 25.94
N LEU A 289 -0.85 1.06 26.19
CA LEU A 289 -0.32 2.14 25.37
C LEU A 289 1.20 1.99 25.27
N GLY A 290 1.76 2.17 24.08
CA GLY A 290 3.19 2.23 23.85
C GLY A 290 3.55 3.33 22.85
N SER A 291 4.75 3.87 22.94
CA SER A 291 5.23 4.86 21.98
C SER A 291 6.73 4.76 21.78
N LEU A 292 7.15 4.82 20.51
CA LEU A 292 8.53 4.78 20.08
C LEU A 292 8.90 6.07 19.37
N LYS A 293 10.18 6.43 19.38
CA LYS A 293 10.71 7.65 18.78
C LYS A 293 12.02 7.35 18.07
N CYS A 294 12.21 7.96 16.89
CA CYS A 294 13.42 7.88 16.09
C CYS A 294 13.72 9.25 15.45
N PRO A 295 14.94 9.50 14.94
CA PRO A 295 15.20 10.65 14.08
C PRO A 295 14.36 10.59 12.80
N ALA A 296 13.88 11.74 12.35
CA ALA A 296 13.14 11.87 11.09
C ALA A 296 13.99 11.40 9.89
N GLY A 297 13.43 10.53 9.06
CA GLY A 297 14.14 9.86 7.96
C GLY A 297 14.96 8.64 8.39
N ARG A 298 14.76 8.14 9.62
CA ARG A 298 15.31 6.88 10.15
C ARG A 298 14.22 6.02 10.81
N GLU A 299 13.01 6.04 10.24
CA GLU A 299 11.86 5.30 10.76
C GLU A 299 12.03 3.77 10.70
N ASP A 300 13.06 3.28 10.03
CA ASP A 300 13.54 1.90 10.10
C ASP A 300 14.08 1.52 11.49
N GLU A 301 14.65 2.45 12.27
CA GLU A 301 15.09 2.23 13.67
C GLU A 301 13.94 1.90 14.63
N LEU A 302 12.68 2.08 14.20
CA LEU A 302 11.51 1.66 14.96
C LEU A 302 11.30 0.14 14.90
N LEU A 303 11.81 -0.55 13.87
CA LEU A 303 11.67 -2.00 13.70
C LEU A 303 12.42 -2.77 14.79
N ASP A 304 13.64 -2.34 15.13
CA ASP A 304 14.46 -2.93 16.20
C ASP A 304 13.76 -2.91 17.58
N GLN A 305 12.82 -1.98 17.75
CA GLN A 305 12.07 -1.75 18.98
C GLN A 305 10.66 -2.39 18.97
N MET A 306 10.20 -2.97 17.85
CA MET A 306 8.87 -3.58 17.73
C MET A 306 8.62 -4.68 18.78
N ARG A 307 9.64 -5.49 19.09
CA ARG A 307 9.51 -6.58 20.07
C ARG A 307 9.25 -6.08 21.48
N GLU A 308 9.82 -4.95 21.86
CA GLU A 308 9.60 -4.35 23.18
C GLU A 308 8.27 -3.58 23.22
N LEU A 309 7.90 -2.91 22.12
CA LEU A 309 6.57 -2.34 21.97
C LEU A 309 5.47 -3.41 22.08
N ALA A 310 5.65 -4.57 21.43
CA ALA A 310 4.74 -5.70 21.54
C ALA A 310 4.60 -6.17 22.99
N ARG A 311 5.72 -6.35 23.72
CA ARG A 311 5.71 -6.71 25.15
C ARG A 311 4.96 -5.68 26.00
N GLN A 312 5.27 -4.38 25.85
CA GLN A 312 4.57 -3.30 26.55
C GLN A 312 3.06 -3.33 26.29
N LEU A 313 2.64 -3.65 25.06
CA LEU A 313 1.23 -3.80 24.71
C LEU A 313 0.62 -5.08 25.32
N THR A 314 1.34 -6.21 25.37
CA THR A 314 0.84 -7.45 25.99
C THR A 314 0.66 -7.36 27.51
N GLN A 315 1.44 -6.52 28.20
CA GLN A 315 1.34 -6.35 29.64
C GLN A 315 0.01 -5.68 30.02
N THR A 316 -0.81 -6.41 30.78
CA THR A 316 -2.03 -5.88 31.40
C THR A 316 -1.67 -5.36 32.80
N LYS A 317 -2.26 -4.24 33.22
CA LYS A 317 -2.14 -3.69 34.58
C LYS A 317 -3.18 -4.28 35.53
#